data_AF-A0A940X7X9-F1
#
_entry.id   AF-A0A940X7X9-F1
#
_cell.length_a   1.000
_cell.length_b   1.000
_cell.length_c   1.000
_cell.angle_alpha   90.00
_cell.angle_beta   90.00
_cell.angle_gamma   90.00
#
_symmetry.space_group_name_H-M   'P 1'
#
loop_
_entity.id
_entity.type
_entity.pdbx_description
1 polymer ?
#
loop_
_entity_poly.entity_id
_entity_poly.type
_entity_poly.pdbx_seq_one_letter_code
_entity_poly.pdbx_strand_id
1 'polypeptide(L)'
;MAGEGGNIIRNIAGKSYKEAETITKDASKGALDFKSPKENTFYGKDGGKKFADYVIKEETKVINVNGHFYNEDGTFEGKVIVANYEGSINDVYVCAGKGSKKDTFINVKKLDIAHENFCYITGVLKAEDASTFESAAATTQATFNAVKFEKGDTLTIEEQGKLAAKLLSTGYSTATLKESLKDTENDSLCKNARKGLIHVLQEKKDYSEGAVLWDGIDFADRGVISARPHPKTDKDGGIHITKDLWIKFVNACEYKPDSKGIQRLYRHLEGKEGKGHDIDKSKAEALATIPFEEKKNASTNDSYNIFDFGQKKNSVWDTSVDSKGLKNVDYYETVGTGKFNKGRTLNKATTVVGRHIFWKPYKEHPNNKGYYWKGMMNHKL
;
A
#
# COMPACT_ATOMS: atom_id res chain seq x y z
N MET A 1 -4.64 -37.24 36.33
CA MET A 1 -4.78 -35.83 36.74
C MET A 1 -3.52 -35.10 36.28
N ALA A 2 -3.60 -34.34 35.20
CA ALA A 2 -2.48 -33.52 34.73
C ALA A 2 -2.50 -32.21 35.52
N GLY A 3 -1.47 -31.98 36.34
CA GLY A 3 -1.31 -30.72 37.06
C GLY A 3 -0.63 -29.70 36.14
N GLU A 4 -1.37 -28.70 35.69
CA GLU A 4 -0.80 -27.49 35.09
C GLU A 4 -0.16 -26.66 36.21
N GLY A 5 1.13 -26.86 36.46
CA GLY A 5 1.86 -26.18 37.53
C GLY A 5 2.25 -24.75 37.14
N GLY A 6 1.43 -23.77 37.50
CA GLY A 6 1.80 -22.35 37.49
C GLY A 6 2.19 -21.86 38.89
N ASN A 7 3.30 -21.11 39.01
CA ASN A 7 3.66 -20.42 40.26
C ASN A 7 2.88 -19.11 40.38
N ILE A 8 2.34 -18.79 41.55
CA ILE A 8 1.84 -17.44 41.88
C ILE A 8 2.97 -16.66 42.55
N ILE A 9 3.31 -15.50 41.99
CA ILE A 9 4.33 -14.59 42.53
C ILE A 9 3.70 -13.23 42.79
N ARG A 10 3.88 -12.71 44.00
CA ARG A 10 3.49 -11.34 44.37
C ARG A 10 4.74 -10.47 44.49
N ASN A 11 4.69 -9.27 43.90
CA ASN A 11 5.74 -8.26 44.02
C ASN A 11 5.30 -7.18 45.02
N ILE A 12 6.08 -6.97 46.07
CA ILE A 12 5.87 -5.89 47.04
C ILE A 12 7.21 -5.18 47.22
N ALA A 13 7.25 -3.87 46.99
CA ALA A 13 8.42 -3.02 47.23
C ALA A 13 9.76 -3.56 46.65
N GLY A 14 9.72 -4.06 45.40
CA GLY A 14 10.91 -4.58 44.70
C GLY A 14 11.39 -5.96 45.15
N LYS A 15 10.64 -6.65 46.02
CA LYS A 15 10.89 -8.05 46.41
C LYS A 15 9.78 -8.94 45.86
N SER A 16 10.19 -10.08 45.29
CA SER A 16 9.28 -11.11 44.77
C SER A 16 9.10 -12.22 45.80
N TYR A 17 7.85 -12.52 46.12
CA TYR A 17 7.45 -13.57 47.04
C TYR A 17 6.73 -14.68 46.28
N LYS A 18 7.18 -15.92 46.45
CA LYS A 18 6.48 -17.09 45.90
C LYS A 18 5.34 -17.47 46.84
N GLU A 19 4.11 -17.45 46.37
CA GLU A 19 2.93 -17.70 47.23
C GLU A 19 2.45 -19.15 47.14
N ALA A 20 2.68 -19.85 46.02
CA ALA A 20 2.32 -21.25 45.85
C ALA A 20 3.29 -21.98 44.90
N GLU A 21 3.59 -23.24 45.22
CA GLU A 21 4.41 -24.14 44.37
C GLU A 21 3.61 -24.89 43.32
N THR A 22 2.36 -25.21 43.63
CA THR A 22 1.45 -25.92 42.74
C THR A 22 0.01 -25.50 43.02
N ILE A 23 -0.77 -25.36 41.96
CA ILE A 23 -2.23 -25.23 42.02
C ILE A 23 -2.79 -26.51 41.44
N THR A 24 -3.63 -27.20 42.20
CA THR A 24 -4.31 -28.40 41.70
C THR A 24 -5.80 -28.12 41.72
N LYS A 25 -6.44 -28.16 40.55
CA LYS A 25 -7.89 -28.03 40.44
C LYS A 25 -8.52 -29.41 40.67
N ASP A 26 -9.06 -29.64 41.86
CA ASP A 26 -9.88 -30.83 42.10
C ASP A 26 -11.28 -30.61 41.53
N ALA A 27 -11.53 -31.22 40.37
CA ALA A 27 -12.81 -31.11 39.66
C ALA A 27 -14.01 -31.69 40.45
N SER A 28 -13.77 -32.44 41.53
CA SER A 28 -14.83 -33.06 42.34
C SER A 28 -15.36 -32.20 43.49
N LYS A 29 -14.63 -31.14 43.88
CA LYS A 29 -14.96 -30.33 45.08
C LYS A 29 -15.19 -28.84 44.83
N GLY A 30 -14.93 -28.35 43.61
CA GLY A 30 -15.12 -26.94 43.26
C GLY A 30 -14.21 -25.95 44.01
N ALA A 31 -13.22 -26.44 44.78
CA ALA A 31 -12.26 -25.65 45.54
C ALA A 31 -10.84 -25.80 44.96
N LEU A 32 -10.06 -24.72 45.05
CA LEU A 32 -8.64 -24.71 44.68
C LEU A 32 -7.81 -24.99 45.94
N ASP A 33 -7.02 -26.06 45.92
CA ASP A 33 -6.08 -26.36 47.00
C ASP A 33 -4.70 -25.77 46.70
N PHE A 34 -4.15 -25.03 47.68
CA PHE A 34 -2.85 -24.37 47.59
C PHE A 34 -1.83 -25.03 48.53
N LYS A 35 -0.62 -25.27 48.02
CA LYS A 35 0.51 -25.71 48.85
C LYS A 35 1.51 -24.56 49.01
N SER A 36 1.63 -24.02 50.22
CA SER A 36 2.61 -22.97 50.51
C SER A 36 4.05 -23.49 50.37
N PRO A 37 4.96 -22.68 49.81
CA PRO A 37 6.37 -23.05 49.72
C PRO A 37 7.04 -23.13 51.10
N LYS A 38 8.11 -23.93 51.18
CA LYS A 38 8.93 -24.06 52.41
C LYS A 38 9.85 -22.87 52.65
N GLU A 39 10.11 -22.03 51.65
CA GLU A 39 10.93 -20.82 51.78
C GLU A 39 10.21 -19.61 51.17
N ASN A 40 10.11 -18.53 51.96
CA ASN A 40 9.35 -17.32 51.61
C ASN A 40 10.20 -16.27 50.86
N THR A 41 11.46 -16.58 50.52
CA THR A 41 12.41 -15.63 49.91
C THR A 41 13.30 -16.33 48.89
N PHE A 42 13.21 -15.92 47.63
CA PHE A 42 14.07 -16.41 46.56
C PHE A 42 15.35 -15.56 46.49
N TYR A 43 16.44 -16.06 47.07
CA TYR A 43 17.78 -15.56 46.79
C TYR A 43 18.44 -16.56 45.85
N GLY A 44 18.44 -16.26 44.54
CA GLY A 44 19.13 -17.10 43.57
C GLY A 44 20.63 -17.18 43.92
N LYS A 45 21.08 -18.33 44.43
CA LYS A 45 22.51 -18.67 44.42
C LYS A 45 22.94 -18.78 42.96
N ASP A 46 24.04 -18.12 42.64
CA ASP A 46 24.70 -18.08 41.33
C ASP A 46 24.01 -17.28 40.23
N GLY A 47 23.76 -15.98 40.48
CA GLY A 47 23.61 -15.01 39.40
C GLY A 47 22.36 -15.16 38.53
N GLY A 48 21.24 -15.61 39.11
CA GLY A 48 19.95 -15.68 38.42
C GLY A 48 19.54 -14.35 37.79
N LYS A 49 19.11 -14.39 36.52
CA LYS A 49 18.67 -13.23 35.74
C LYS A 49 17.54 -12.47 36.45
N LYS A 50 17.50 -11.14 36.33
CA LYS A 50 16.41 -10.33 36.90
C LYS A 50 15.10 -10.66 36.16
N PHE A 51 13.95 -10.55 36.82
CA PHE A 51 12.64 -10.78 36.18
C PHE A 51 12.42 -9.86 34.95
N ALA A 52 13.03 -8.67 34.94
CA ALA A 52 13.05 -7.78 33.77
C ALA A 52 13.75 -8.39 32.54
N ASP A 53 14.60 -9.40 32.74
CA ASP A 53 15.30 -10.14 31.69
C ASP A 53 14.56 -11.45 31.31
N TYR A 54 13.41 -11.73 31.94
CA TYR A 54 12.60 -12.90 31.64
C TYR A 54 11.77 -12.66 30.38
N VAL A 55 12.27 -13.14 29.25
CA VAL A 55 11.51 -13.19 27.99
C VAL A 55 10.57 -14.38 28.05
N ILE A 56 9.26 -14.14 27.93
CA ILE A 56 8.26 -15.20 27.76
C ILE A 56 8.67 -16.01 26.53
N LYS A 57 9.04 -17.29 26.71
CA LYS A 57 9.11 -18.23 25.59
C LYS A 57 7.67 -18.47 25.14
N GLU A 58 7.23 -17.77 24.10
CA GLU A 58 6.04 -18.19 23.37
C GLU A 58 6.24 -19.66 22.96
N GLU A 59 5.33 -20.53 23.36
CA GLU A 59 5.31 -21.90 22.87
C GLU A 59 5.20 -21.84 21.35
N THR A 60 6.28 -22.27 20.70
CA THR A 60 6.42 -22.21 19.26
C THR A 60 5.51 -23.28 18.69
N LYS A 61 4.30 -22.91 18.29
CA LYS A 61 3.37 -23.83 17.63
C LYS A 61 3.96 -24.19 16.26
N VAL A 62 4.67 -25.31 16.19
CA VAL A 62 5.18 -25.86 14.93
C VAL A 62 4.00 -26.47 14.19
N ILE A 63 3.63 -25.89 13.05
CA ILE A 63 2.54 -26.36 12.20
C ILE A 63 3.17 -27.09 11.00
N ASN A 64 2.82 -28.36 10.80
CA ASN A 64 3.31 -29.18 9.68
C ASN A 64 2.41 -29.00 8.45
N VAL A 65 2.68 -27.96 7.66
CA VAL A 65 1.90 -27.63 6.45
C VAL A 65 2.78 -27.52 5.22
N ASN A 66 2.24 -27.91 4.07
CA ASN A 66 2.79 -27.68 2.75
C ASN A 66 2.55 -26.23 2.31
N GLY A 67 3.46 -25.69 1.51
CA GLY A 67 3.34 -24.35 0.93
C GLY A 67 4.66 -23.60 0.85
N HIS A 68 4.55 -22.29 0.61
CA HIS A 68 5.66 -21.35 0.49
C HIS A 68 5.69 -20.41 1.70
N PHE A 69 6.87 -20.25 2.29
CA PHE A 69 7.05 -19.51 3.53
C PHE A 69 7.91 -18.27 3.29
N TYR A 70 7.40 -17.13 3.72
CA TYR A 70 8.09 -15.85 3.66
C TYR A 70 8.22 -15.24 5.04
N ASN A 71 9.35 -14.61 5.31
CA ASN A 71 9.54 -13.81 6.51
C ASN A 71 8.72 -12.51 6.41
N GLU A 72 8.40 -11.88 7.54
CA GLU A 72 7.77 -10.54 7.58
C GLU A 72 8.58 -9.46 6.85
N ASP A 73 9.89 -9.64 6.69
CA ASP A 73 10.75 -8.73 5.91
C ASP A 73 10.68 -8.95 4.39
N GLY A 74 9.93 -9.97 3.92
CA GLY A 74 9.80 -10.35 2.51
C GLY A 74 10.85 -11.35 2.03
N THR A 75 11.73 -11.85 2.89
CA THR A 75 12.67 -12.93 2.56
C THR A 75 11.93 -14.24 2.30
N PHE A 76 12.24 -14.94 1.22
CA PHE A 76 11.76 -16.29 1.02
C PHE A 76 12.52 -17.27 1.91
N GLU A 77 11.82 -17.91 2.85
CA GLU A 77 12.43 -18.83 3.81
C GLU A 77 12.49 -20.25 3.25
N GLY A 78 11.49 -20.68 2.49
CA GLY A 78 11.53 -21.96 1.81
C GLY A 78 10.17 -22.48 1.35
N LYS A 79 10.21 -23.65 0.74
CA LYS A 79 9.04 -24.40 0.28
C LYS A 79 9.02 -25.77 0.93
N VAL A 80 7.85 -26.19 1.41
CA VAL A 80 7.65 -27.53 1.97
C VAL A 80 6.68 -28.31 1.09
N ILE A 81 7.11 -29.51 0.70
CA ILE A 81 6.30 -30.49 -0.05
C ILE A 81 6.54 -31.86 0.58
N VAL A 82 5.63 -32.27 1.45
CA VAL A 82 5.64 -33.54 2.17
C VAL A 82 4.26 -34.17 2.06
N ALA A 83 4.19 -35.43 1.63
CA ALA A 83 2.94 -36.11 1.29
C ALA A 83 1.89 -36.15 2.41
N ASN A 84 2.33 -36.13 3.67
CA ASN A 84 1.46 -36.25 4.85
C ASN A 84 1.27 -34.92 5.61
N TYR A 85 1.72 -33.80 5.05
CA TYR A 85 1.50 -32.49 5.64
C TYR A 85 0.18 -31.91 5.11
N GLU A 86 -0.52 -31.16 5.96
CA GLU A 86 -1.76 -30.48 5.59
C GLU A 86 -1.47 -29.30 4.64
N GLY A 87 -2.52 -28.71 4.07
CA GLY A 87 -2.39 -27.54 3.18
C GLY A 87 -2.00 -27.90 1.74
N SER A 88 -1.91 -26.88 0.91
CA SER A 88 -1.60 -26.98 -0.51
C SER A 88 -0.18 -26.52 -0.81
N ILE A 89 0.46 -27.11 -1.82
CA ILE A 89 1.73 -26.60 -2.36
C ILE A 89 1.63 -25.16 -2.88
N ASN A 90 0.41 -24.68 -3.16
CA ASN A 90 0.15 -23.32 -3.62
C ASN A 90 -0.20 -22.35 -2.47
N ASP A 91 -0.28 -22.85 -1.23
CA ASP A 91 -0.52 -21.98 -0.08
C ASP A 91 0.70 -21.09 0.18
N VAL A 92 0.42 -19.88 0.67
CA VAL A 92 1.42 -18.90 1.08
C VAL A 92 1.30 -18.65 2.57
N TYR A 93 2.44 -18.60 3.24
CA TYR A 93 2.54 -18.34 4.67
C TYR A 93 3.53 -17.23 4.95
N VAL A 94 3.24 -16.43 5.97
CA VAL A 94 4.19 -15.54 6.62
C VAL A 94 4.67 -16.14 7.94
N CYS A 95 5.93 -15.95 8.28
CA CYS A 95 6.56 -16.46 9.50
C CYS A 95 7.59 -15.48 10.06
N ALA A 96 8.02 -15.72 11.30
CA ALA A 96 9.12 -14.98 11.95
C ALA A 96 10.51 -15.52 11.58
N GLY A 97 10.57 -16.51 10.65
CA GLY A 97 11.80 -17.14 10.17
C GLY A 97 11.81 -18.65 10.36
N LYS A 98 12.97 -19.25 10.07
CA LYS A 98 13.21 -20.70 10.22
C LYS A 98 13.32 -21.11 11.67
N GLY A 99 12.72 -22.26 11.98
CA GLY A 99 12.95 -22.98 13.23
C GLY A 99 14.29 -23.73 13.23
N SER A 100 14.60 -24.36 14.37
CA SER A 100 15.84 -25.11 14.54
C SER A 100 15.88 -26.45 13.81
N LYS A 101 14.73 -26.92 13.30
CA LYS A 101 14.60 -28.18 12.56
C LYS A 101 14.28 -27.90 11.09
N LYS A 102 14.68 -28.84 10.23
CA LYS A 102 14.33 -28.80 8.80
C LYS A 102 12.80 -28.69 8.64
N ASP A 103 12.37 -27.87 7.69
CA ASP A 103 10.95 -27.67 7.33
C ASP A 103 10.08 -27.19 8.50
N THR A 104 10.68 -26.51 9.49
CA THR A 104 9.97 -25.85 10.58
C THR A 104 10.13 -24.34 10.49
N PHE A 105 9.05 -23.61 10.77
CA PHE A 105 9.01 -22.16 10.74
C PHE A 105 8.29 -21.63 11.99
N ILE A 106 8.65 -20.43 12.39
CA ILE A 106 8.22 -19.82 13.66
C ILE A 106 7.01 -18.91 13.40
N ASN A 107 5.97 -18.98 14.23
CA ASN A 107 4.80 -18.10 14.19
C ASN A 107 4.14 -18.01 12.80
N VAL A 108 3.91 -19.19 12.21
CA VAL A 108 3.34 -19.33 10.86
C VAL A 108 1.89 -18.85 10.82
N LYS A 109 1.59 -17.96 9.87
CA LYS A 109 0.23 -17.51 9.54
C LYS A 109 -0.01 -17.68 8.04
N LYS A 110 -1.13 -18.34 7.68
CA LYS A 110 -1.56 -18.46 6.29
C LYS A 110 -1.98 -17.09 5.74
N LEU A 111 -1.60 -16.81 4.49
CA LEU A 111 -2.09 -15.68 3.73
C LEU A 111 -3.08 -16.20 2.68
N ASP A 112 -4.26 -15.58 2.60
CA ASP A 112 -5.34 -16.00 1.72
C ASP A 112 -5.07 -15.55 0.28
N ILE A 113 -4.07 -16.17 -0.35
CA ILE A 113 -3.67 -15.95 -1.74
C ILE A 113 -2.96 -17.19 -2.30
N ALA A 114 -3.21 -17.51 -3.56
CA ALA A 114 -2.44 -18.53 -4.26
C ALA A 114 -1.02 -18.02 -4.58
N HIS A 115 -0.02 -18.89 -4.42
CA HIS A 115 1.40 -18.56 -4.65
C HIS A 115 1.68 -17.98 -6.03
N GLU A 116 1.01 -18.46 -7.07
CA GLU A 116 1.16 -17.90 -8.43
C GLU A 116 0.76 -16.41 -8.51
N ASN A 117 -0.33 -16.03 -7.83
CA ASN A 117 -0.80 -14.63 -7.77
C ASN A 117 0.12 -13.80 -6.88
N PHE A 118 0.61 -14.37 -5.77
CA PHE A 118 1.59 -13.72 -4.92
C PHE A 118 2.87 -13.36 -5.68
N CYS A 119 3.45 -14.33 -6.40
CA CYS A 119 4.65 -14.13 -7.21
C CYS A 119 4.40 -13.15 -8.37
N TYR A 120 3.25 -13.25 -9.04
CA TYR A 120 2.90 -12.33 -10.13
C TYR A 120 2.77 -10.88 -9.63
N ILE A 121 1.97 -10.65 -8.60
CA ILE A 121 1.75 -9.31 -8.04
C ILE A 121 3.08 -8.73 -7.57
N THR A 122 3.87 -9.47 -6.80
CA THR A 122 5.16 -8.97 -6.29
C THR A 122 6.18 -8.68 -7.40
N GLY A 123 6.13 -9.43 -8.50
CA GLY A 123 6.94 -9.15 -9.68
C GLY A 123 6.54 -7.84 -10.37
N VAL A 124 5.24 -7.58 -10.53
CA VAL A 124 4.76 -6.30 -11.06
C VAL A 124 5.08 -5.14 -10.10
N LEU A 125 4.89 -5.31 -8.79
CA LEU A 125 5.22 -4.29 -7.79
C LEU A 125 6.70 -3.90 -7.81
N LYS A 126 7.60 -4.87 -7.97
CA LYS A 126 9.03 -4.63 -8.16
C LYS A 126 9.30 -3.73 -9.37
N ALA A 127 8.57 -3.95 -10.46
CA ALA A 127 8.73 -3.20 -11.70
C ALA A 127 8.06 -1.81 -11.67
N GLU A 128 7.02 -1.62 -10.85
CA GLU A 128 6.32 -0.35 -10.62
C GLU A 128 7.08 0.52 -9.60
N ASP A 129 7.03 0.16 -8.30
CA ASP A 129 7.80 0.82 -7.25
C ASP A 129 7.94 -0.05 -6.00
N ALA A 130 9.12 -0.64 -5.85
CA ALA A 130 9.55 -1.30 -4.62
C ALA A 130 10.82 -0.69 -4.03
N SER A 131 11.10 0.58 -4.37
CA SER A 131 12.27 1.31 -3.87
C SER A 131 12.28 1.39 -2.33
N THR A 132 11.08 1.46 -1.74
CA THR A 132 10.83 1.36 -0.30
C THR A 132 9.69 0.39 -0.03
N PHE A 133 9.62 -0.08 1.22
CA PHE A 133 8.48 -0.88 1.69
C PHE A 133 7.17 -0.09 1.60
N GLU A 134 7.17 1.18 2.00
CA GLU A 134 6.00 2.05 2.01
C GLU A 134 5.46 2.28 0.60
N SER A 135 6.36 2.51 -0.38
CA SER A 135 5.99 2.59 -1.80
C SER A 135 5.31 1.31 -2.27
N ALA A 136 5.92 0.15 -2.02
CA ALA A 136 5.35 -1.14 -2.43
C ALA A 136 3.98 -1.39 -1.79
N ALA A 137 3.85 -1.08 -0.49
CA ALA A 137 2.59 -1.21 0.24
C ALA A 137 1.52 -0.26 -0.30
N ALA A 138 1.86 1.01 -0.61
CA ALA A 138 0.92 1.98 -1.17
C ALA A 138 0.43 1.55 -2.58
N THR A 139 1.33 1.10 -3.46
CA THR A 139 0.98 0.59 -4.79
C THR A 139 0.11 -0.67 -4.70
N THR A 140 0.43 -1.57 -3.76
CA THR A 140 -0.40 -2.76 -3.50
C THR A 140 -1.79 -2.35 -3.04
N GLN A 141 -1.89 -1.41 -2.08
CA GLN A 141 -3.20 -0.97 -1.58
C GLN A 141 -4.01 -0.24 -2.62
N ALA A 142 -3.39 0.62 -3.44
CA ALA A 142 -4.09 1.25 -4.55
C ALA A 142 -4.69 0.20 -5.52
N THR A 143 -3.95 -0.88 -5.77
CA THR A 143 -4.42 -2.00 -6.61
C THR A 143 -5.62 -2.72 -5.97
N PHE A 144 -5.54 -3.08 -4.69
CA PHE A 144 -6.64 -3.77 -4.00
C PHE A 144 -7.87 -2.86 -3.83
N ASN A 145 -7.66 -1.58 -3.56
CA ASN A 145 -8.72 -0.57 -3.52
C ASN A 145 -9.38 -0.39 -4.90
N ALA A 146 -8.62 -0.45 -6.00
CA ALA A 146 -9.17 -0.44 -7.35
C ALA A 146 -10.06 -1.66 -7.63
N VAL A 147 -9.62 -2.85 -7.20
CA VAL A 147 -10.44 -4.07 -7.29
C VAL A 147 -11.76 -3.90 -6.52
N LYS A 148 -11.70 -3.43 -5.27
CA LYS A 148 -12.89 -3.15 -4.45
C LYS A 148 -13.79 -2.09 -5.10
N PHE A 149 -13.19 -1.05 -5.68
CA PHE A 149 -13.93 0.00 -6.38
C PHE A 149 -14.71 -0.54 -7.59
N GLU A 150 -14.13 -1.47 -8.35
CA GLU A 150 -14.77 -2.06 -9.53
C GLU A 150 -15.79 -3.16 -9.20
N LYS A 151 -15.48 -4.02 -8.22
CA LYS A 151 -16.27 -5.24 -7.95
C LYS A 151 -17.12 -5.17 -6.68
N GLY A 152 -16.87 -4.19 -5.81
CA GLY A 152 -17.52 -4.02 -4.51
C GLY A 152 -16.71 -4.62 -3.36
N ASP A 153 -17.15 -4.30 -2.14
CA ASP A 153 -16.43 -4.60 -0.90
C ASP A 153 -16.73 -6.01 -0.31
N THR A 154 -17.51 -6.85 -1.00
CA THR A 154 -17.93 -8.17 -0.50
C THR A 154 -16.96 -9.30 -0.88
N LEU A 155 -15.89 -9.00 -1.60
CA LEU A 155 -14.92 -10.00 -2.04
C LEU A 155 -14.04 -10.47 -0.88
N THR A 156 -13.77 -11.76 -0.82
CA THR A 156 -12.73 -12.34 0.03
C THR A 156 -11.34 -11.83 -0.37
N ILE A 157 -10.36 -11.90 0.55
CA ILE A 157 -8.97 -11.50 0.26
C ILE A 157 -8.37 -12.33 -0.89
N GLU A 158 -8.70 -13.62 -0.98
CA GLU A 158 -8.23 -14.49 -2.05
C GLU A 158 -8.77 -14.06 -3.42
N GLU A 159 -10.07 -13.74 -3.51
CA GLU A 159 -10.68 -13.21 -4.73
C GLU A 159 -10.09 -11.85 -5.12
N GLN A 160 -9.86 -10.98 -4.13
CA GLN A 160 -9.19 -9.70 -4.35
C GLN A 160 -7.77 -9.91 -4.91
N GLY A 161 -7.00 -10.85 -4.36
CA GLY A 161 -5.65 -11.18 -4.86
C GLY A 161 -5.67 -11.67 -6.31
N LYS A 162 -6.61 -12.56 -6.67
CA LYS A 162 -6.78 -13.03 -8.05
C LYS A 162 -7.14 -11.89 -9.01
N LEU A 163 -8.06 -11.03 -8.61
CA LEU A 163 -8.46 -9.87 -9.41
C LEU A 163 -7.37 -8.80 -9.48
N ALA A 164 -6.59 -8.60 -8.42
CA ALA A 164 -5.44 -7.70 -8.40
C ALA A 164 -4.36 -8.15 -9.39
N ALA A 165 -4.03 -9.45 -9.40
CA ALA A 165 -3.13 -10.03 -10.41
C ALA A 165 -3.67 -9.78 -11.83
N LYS A 166 -4.96 -10.02 -12.06
CA LYS A 166 -5.60 -9.74 -13.35
C LYS A 166 -5.54 -8.25 -13.70
N LEU A 167 -5.82 -7.34 -12.77
CA LEU A 167 -5.79 -5.90 -12.98
C LEU A 167 -4.40 -5.45 -13.42
N LEU A 168 -3.37 -5.86 -12.68
CA LEU A 168 -1.97 -5.53 -12.95
C LEU A 168 -1.49 -6.02 -14.32
N SER A 169 -2.06 -7.11 -14.84
CA SER A 169 -1.78 -7.58 -16.21
C SER A 169 -2.28 -6.64 -17.31
N THR A 170 -3.25 -5.78 -17.00
CA THR A 170 -3.83 -4.82 -17.96
C THR A 170 -3.03 -3.52 -18.02
N GLY A 171 -3.46 -2.57 -18.86
CA GLY A 171 -2.88 -1.23 -18.90
C GLY A 171 -3.06 -0.38 -17.64
N TYR A 172 -3.65 -0.92 -16.57
CA TYR A 172 -3.67 -0.32 -15.23
C TYR A 172 -2.25 -0.07 -14.71
N SER A 173 -1.36 -1.07 -14.85
CA SER A 173 0.07 -0.95 -14.62
C SER A 173 0.78 -0.72 -15.96
N THR A 174 1.73 0.21 -15.99
CA THR A 174 2.52 0.55 -17.19
C THR A 174 3.91 -0.08 -17.18
N ALA A 175 4.25 -0.87 -16.15
CA ALA A 175 5.47 -1.65 -16.09
C ALA A 175 5.72 -2.41 -17.41
N THR A 176 6.90 -2.21 -17.99
CA THR A 176 7.29 -2.82 -19.28
C THR A 176 7.51 -4.32 -19.20
N LEU A 177 7.86 -4.85 -18.02
CA LEU A 177 8.07 -6.28 -17.78
C LEU A 177 7.19 -6.71 -16.60
N LYS A 178 6.14 -7.47 -16.91
CA LYS A 178 5.17 -7.99 -15.93
C LYS A 178 5.37 -9.48 -15.76
N GLU A 179 6.47 -9.82 -15.11
CA GLU A 179 6.87 -11.21 -14.87
C GLU A 179 6.68 -11.56 -13.40
N SER A 180 6.43 -12.84 -13.12
CA SER A 180 6.36 -13.32 -11.75
C SER A 180 7.74 -13.26 -11.09
N LEU A 181 7.78 -12.76 -9.86
CA LEU A 181 8.98 -12.74 -9.06
C LEU A 181 9.39 -14.17 -8.68
N LYS A 182 10.65 -14.54 -8.92
CA LYS A 182 11.14 -15.86 -8.53
C LYS A 182 11.40 -15.89 -7.03
N ASP A 183 11.08 -16.99 -6.38
CA ASP A 183 11.32 -17.18 -4.93
C ASP A 183 12.79 -16.96 -4.54
N THR A 184 13.73 -17.27 -5.45
CA THR A 184 15.17 -17.14 -5.22
C THR A 184 15.68 -15.70 -5.25
N GLU A 185 14.91 -14.75 -5.78
CA GLU A 185 15.31 -13.33 -5.85
C GLU A 185 15.13 -12.68 -4.48
N ASN A 186 16.21 -12.22 -3.85
CA ASN A 186 16.20 -11.70 -2.47
C ASN A 186 16.91 -10.34 -2.32
N ASP A 187 17.09 -9.60 -3.41
CA ASP A 187 17.52 -8.20 -3.32
C ASP A 187 16.45 -7.33 -2.62
N SER A 188 16.85 -6.11 -2.24
CA SER A 188 16.00 -5.22 -1.45
C SER A 188 14.68 -4.86 -2.11
N LEU A 189 14.64 -4.71 -3.45
CA LEU A 189 13.41 -4.42 -4.18
C LEU A 189 12.46 -5.62 -4.13
N CYS A 190 13.00 -6.82 -4.33
CA CYS A 190 12.23 -8.06 -4.24
C CYS A 190 11.64 -8.28 -2.84
N LYS A 191 12.43 -8.01 -1.79
CA LYS A 191 11.97 -8.07 -0.40
C LYS A 191 10.89 -7.03 -0.11
N ASN A 192 11.09 -5.78 -0.52
CA ASN A 192 10.11 -4.70 -0.34
C ASN A 192 8.78 -5.02 -1.04
N ALA A 193 8.82 -5.55 -2.26
CA ALA A 193 7.62 -5.93 -3.01
C ALA A 193 6.80 -7.00 -2.26
N ARG A 194 7.46 -8.07 -1.80
CA ARG A 194 6.80 -9.13 -1.00
C ARG A 194 6.29 -8.61 0.33
N LYS A 195 7.10 -7.81 1.04
CA LYS A 195 6.71 -7.19 2.31
C LYS A 195 5.49 -6.29 2.16
N GLY A 196 5.42 -5.51 1.07
CA GLY A 196 4.26 -4.69 0.73
C GLY A 196 3.00 -5.53 0.56
N LEU A 197 3.08 -6.63 -0.22
CA LEU A 197 1.93 -7.53 -0.41
C LEU A 197 1.52 -8.24 0.87
N ILE A 198 2.47 -8.78 1.64
CA ILE A 198 2.21 -9.41 2.94
C ILE A 198 1.48 -8.43 3.87
N HIS A 199 1.94 -7.18 3.92
CA HIS A 199 1.32 -6.14 4.76
C HIS A 199 -0.14 -5.89 4.38
N VAL A 200 -0.45 -5.86 3.08
CA VAL A 200 -1.84 -5.71 2.58
C VAL A 200 -2.70 -6.94 2.90
N LEU A 201 -2.19 -8.14 2.66
CA LEU A 201 -2.92 -9.39 2.93
C LEU A 201 -3.17 -9.62 4.43
N GLN A 202 -2.38 -8.98 5.30
CA GLN A 202 -2.61 -8.94 6.73
C GLN A 202 -3.53 -7.80 7.18
N GLU A 203 -4.13 -7.06 6.24
CA GLU A 203 -5.06 -5.96 6.49
C GLU A 203 -4.48 -4.85 7.39
N LYS A 204 -3.17 -4.62 7.27
CA LYS A 204 -2.48 -3.55 7.99
C LYS A 204 -2.74 -2.19 7.31
N LYS A 205 -2.21 -1.12 7.91
CA LYS A 205 -2.37 0.29 7.48
C LYS A 205 -2.35 0.47 5.96
N ASP A 206 -3.36 1.17 5.44
CA ASP A 206 -3.35 1.64 4.05
C ASP A 206 -2.42 2.86 3.88
N TYR A 207 -1.29 2.67 3.20
CA TYR A 207 -0.34 3.74 2.89
C TYR A 207 -0.79 4.63 1.73
N SER A 208 -1.76 4.20 0.93
CA SER A 208 -2.31 4.94 -0.21
C SER A 208 -3.48 5.86 0.17
N GLU A 209 -3.99 5.74 1.40
CA GLU A 209 -5.12 6.51 1.94
C GLU A 209 -6.41 6.39 1.09
N GLY A 210 -6.71 5.17 0.67
CA GLY A 210 -7.89 4.85 -0.13
C GLY A 210 -7.77 5.24 -1.60
N ALA A 211 -6.55 5.49 -2.09
CA ALA A 211 -6.33 5.70 -3.52
C ALA A 211 -6.66 4.44 -4.32
N VAL A 212 -6.97 4.63 -5.60
CA VAL A 212 -7.18 3.54 -6.57
C VAL A 212 -6.24 3.64 -7.77
N LEU A 213 -5.44 4.70 -7.86
CA LEU A 213 -4.52 5.01 -8.96
C LEU A 213 -3.26 5.71 -8.42
N TRP A 214 -2.18 5.66 -9.20
CA TRP A 214 -0.92 6.36 -8.93
C TRP A 214 -0.21 6.83 -10.20
N ASP A 215 0.69 7.80 -10.05
CA ASP A 215 1.67 8.25 -11.06
C ASP A 215 2.98 8.67 -10.44
N GLY A 216 4.03 8.58 -11.25
CA GLY A 216 5.39 8.96 -10.90
C GLY A 216 5.81 10.29 -11.51
N ILE A 217 7.13 10.46 -11.60
CA ILE A 217 7.81 11.71 -11.94
C ILE A 217 7.38 12.35 -13.27
N ASP A 218 6.90 11.55 -14.22
CA ASP A 218 6.40 12.03 -15.50
C ASP A 218 5.15 12.91 -15.35
N PHE A 219 4.40 12.76 -14.26
CA PHE A 219 3.31 13.68 -13.90
C PHE A 219 3.84 15.07 -13.48
N ALA A 220 4.94 15.14 -12.72
CA ALA A 220 5.60 16.40 -12.37
C ALA A 220 6.21 17.09 -13.60
N ASP A 221 6.66 16.28 -14.56
CA ASP A 221 7.32 16.77 -15.76
C ASP A 221 6.31 17.26 -16.82
N ARG A 222 5.36 16.41 -17.20
CA ARG A 222 4.43 16.68 -18.31
C ARG A 222 3.23 17.50 -17.88
N GLY A 223 2.75 17.31 -16.65
CA GLY A 223 1.59 18.01 -16.09
C GLY A 223 0.36 18.04 -17.02
N VAL A 224 -0.47 19.07 -16.85
CA VAL A 224 -1.64 19.37 -17.70
C VAL A 224 -1.29 20.43 -18.78
N ILE A 225 -0.34 21.32 -18.49
CA ILE A 225 0.08 22.44 -19.34
C ILE A 225 1.44 22.13 -19.98
N SER A 226 1.47 21.15 -20.87
CA SER A 226 2.57 21.02 -21.81
C SER A 226 2.02 20.83 -23.21
N ALA A 227 2.85 21.08 -24.23
CA ALA A 227 2.50 20.73 -25.61
C ALA A 227 2.18 19.23 -25.79
N ARG A 228 2.41 18.39 -24.76
CA ARG A 228 2.14 16.96 -24.69
C ARG A 228 1.63 16.58 -23.28
N PRO A 229 0.35 16.84 -22.96
CA PRO A 229 -0.23 16.55 -21.65
C PRO A 229 -0.08 15.07 -21.27
N HIS A 230 -0.09 14.79 -19.97
CA HIS A 230 0.04 13.42 -19.49
C HIS A 230 -1.16 12.56 -19.97
N PRO A 231 -0.95 11.34 -20.51
CA PRO A 231 -2.06 10.53 -21.04
C PRO A 231 -3.16 10.23 -20.01
N LYS A 232 -2.81 10.10 -18.73
CA LYS A 232 -3.79 9.90 -17.65
C LYS A 232 -4.57 11.19 -17.32
N THR A 233 -4.00 12.39 -17.49
CA THR A 233 -4.78 13.63 -17.35
C THR A 233 -5.80 13.77 -18.46
N ASP A 234 -5.44 13.35 -19.68
CA ASP A 234 -6.34 13.36 -20.83
C ASP A 234 -7.42 12.28 -20.74
N LYS A 235 -7.11 11.08 -20.24
CA LYS A 235 -8.07 9.97 -20.14
C LYS A 235 -8.96 10.05 -18.92
N ASP A 236 -8.39 10.38 -17.77
CA ASP A 236 -9.06 10.18 -16.48
C ASP A 236 -9.76 11.44 -15.98
N GLY A 237 -9.59 12.59 -16.63
CA GLY A 237 -10.12 13.88 -16.15
C GLY A 237 -9.30 14.48 -15.00
N GLY A 238 -8.15 13.84 -14.70
CA GLY A 238 -7.04 14.10 -13.76
C GLY A 238 -7.36 14.46 -12.32
N ILE A 239 -6.55 15.33 -11.70
CA ILE A 239 -6.35 15.36 -10.24
C ILE A 239 -6.51 16.77 -9.63
N HIS A 240 -7.32 16.83 -8.57
CA HIS A 240 -7.34 17.85 -7.55
C HIS A 240 -6.30 17.52 -6.47
N ILE A 241 -5.39 18.45 -6.19
CA ILE A 241 -4.29 18.25 -5.24
C ILE A 241 -4.03 19.51 -4.44
N THR A 242 -3.73 19.36 -3.15
CA THR A 242 -3.33 20.49 -2.32
C THR A 242 -1.92 20.97 -2.66
N LYS A 243 -1.64 22.24 -2.37
CA LYS A 243 -0.27 22.77 -2.49
C LYS A 243 0.77 21.87 -1.82
N ASP A 244 0.46 21.45 -0.60
CA ASP A 244 1.37 20.69 0.24
C ASP A 244 1.65 19.30 -0.33
N LEU A 245 0.63 18.61 -0.83
CA LEU A 245 0.82 17.32 -1.50
C LEU A 245 1.62 17.49 -2.80
N TRP A 246 1.40 18.55 -3.57
CA TRP A 246 2.19 18.79 -4.77
C TRP A 246 3.66 19.06 -4.44
N ILE A 247 3.92 19.96 -3.50
CA ILE A 247 5.28 20.27 -3.05
C ILE A 247 5.95 19.01 -2.51
N LYS A 248 5.25 18.19 -1.72
CA LYS A 248 5.74 16.91 -1.23
C LYS A 248 6.12 15.96 -2.38
N PHE A 249 5.25 15.84 -3.39
CA PHE A 249 5.48 15.01 -4.57
C PHE A 249 6.70 15.47 -5.38
N VAL A 250 6.75 16.75 -5.75
CA VAL A 250 7.86 17.34 -6.50
C VAL A 250 9.17 17.23 -5.71
N ASN A 251 9.15 17.43 -4.39
CA ASN A 251 10.34 17.26 -3.56
C ASN A 251 10.82 15.81 -3.46
N ALA A 252 9.94 14.83 -3.63
CA ALA A 252 10.30 13.42 -3.61
C ALA A 252 10.87 12.94 -4.95
N CYS A 253 10.68 13.70 -6.04
CA CYS A 253 11.24 13.39 -7.34
C CYS A 253 12.76 13.56 -7.38
N GLU A 254 13.42 12.81 -8.29
CA GLU A 254 14.86 12.90 -8.50
C GLU A 254 15.22 14.07 -9.43
N TYR A 255 16.36 14.70 -9.14
CA TYR A 255 16.91 15.79 -9.94
C TYR A 255 18.38 15.52 -10.27
N LYS A 256 18.80 15.88 -11.48
CA LYS A 256 20.20 15.87 -11.90
C LYS A 256 20.63 17.24 -12.42
N PRO A 257 21.86 17.69 -12.11
CA PRO A 257 22.38 18.93 -12.67
C PRO A 257 22.60 18.80 -14.18
N ASP A 258 22.19 19.81 -14.95
CA ASP A 258 22.59 19.96 -16.34
C ASP A 258 24.03 20.50 -16.47
N SER A 259 24.51 20.70 -17.70
CA SER A 259 25.87 21.21 -17.98
C SER A 259 26.15 22.61 -17.41
N LYS A 260 25.11 23.34 -16.97
CA LYS A 260 25.22 24.65 -16.32
C LYS A 260 25.02 24.55 -14.79
N GLY A 261 24.91 23.34 -14.24
CA GLY A 261 24.68 23.08 -12.82
C GLY A 261 23.22 23.27 -12.37
N ILE A 262 22.28 23.48 -13.30
CA ILE A 262 20.87 23.67 -12.97
C ILE A 262 20.22 22.32 -12.70
N GLN A 263 19.54 22.17 -11.56
CA GLN A 263 18.85 20.93 -11.18
C GLN A 263 17.61 20.71 -12.07
N ARG A 264 17.69 19.71 -12.96
CA ARG A 264 16.65 19.25 -13.87
C ARG A 264 15.98 18.00 -13.31
N LEU A 265 14.67 17.89 -13.46
CA LEU A 265 13.89 16.72 -13.10
C LEU A 265 14.36 15.50 -13.91
N TYR A 266 14.59 14.38 -13.25
CA TYR A 266 15.26 13.24 -13.85
C TYR A 266 14.28 12.16 -14.34
N ARG A 267 13.89 12.20 -15.62
CA ARG A 267 12.84 11.32 -16.18
C ARG A 267 13.27 9.86 -16.43
N HIS A 268 14.56 9.58 -16.62
CA HIS A 268 15.05 8.25 -17.05
C HIS A 268 15.99 7.63 -16.03
N LEU A 269 15.90 6.34 -15.72
CA LEU A 269 16.96 5.66 -14.98
C LEU A 269 18.30 5.70 -15.75
N GLU A 270 19.41 5.72 -15.02
CA GLU A 270 20.76 5.71 -15.59
C GLU A 270 20.91 4.52 -16.58
N GLY A 271 21.29 4.81 -17.83
CA GLY A 271 21.51 3.78 -18.86
C GLY A 271 20.33 3.48 -19.81
N LYS A 272 19.20 4.20 -19.71
CA LYS A 272 18.12 4.14 -20.73
C LYS A 272 17.98 5.49 -21.46
N GLU A 273 18.88 5.76 -22.40
CA GLU A 273 18.74 6.88 -23.33
C GLU A 273 17.64 6.57 -24.36
N GLY A 274 16.39 6.91 -24.03
CA GLY A 274 15.31 6.92 -24.99
C GLY A 274 15.32 8.21 -25.81
N LYS A 275 15.04 8.13 -27.11
CA LYS A 275 14.76 9.29 -27.98
C LYS A 275 13.40 9.93 -27.68
N GLY A 276 13.08 10.13 -26.40
CA GLY A 276 11.92 10.89 -25.98
C GLY A 276 12.18 12.37 -26.27
N HIS A 277 11.24 13.05 -26.90
CA HIS A 277 11.23 14.52 -26.88
C HIS A 277 10.87 14.96 -25.46
N ASP A 278 11.85 14.93 -24.56
CA ASP A 278 11.66 15.21 -23.15
C ASP A 278 12.12 16.63 -22.86
N ILE A 279 11.16 17.45 -22.43
CA ILE A 279 11.42 18.80 -21.95
C ILE A 279 11.76 18.63 -20.48
N ASP A 280 13.01 18.32 -20.14
CA ASP A 280 13.43 18.23 -18.74
C ASP A 280 13.23 19.58 -18.04
N LYS A 281 12.24 19.64 -17.14
CA LYS A 281 11.95 20.85 -16.36
C LYS A 281 12.92 21.00 -15.21
N SER A 282 13.37 22.22 -14.96
CA SER A 282 13.99 22.56 -13.67
C SER A 282 12.98 22.41 -12.53
N LYS A 283 13.48 22.23 -11.30
CA LYS A 283 12.60 22.19 -10.12
C LYS A 283 11.68 23.42 -10.02
N ALA A 284 12.22 24.60 -10.33
CA ALA A 284 11.45 25.84 -10.34
C ALA A 284 10.34 25.82 -11.40
N GLU A 285 10.63 25.34 -12.61
CA GLU A 285 9.62 25.19 -13.67
C GLU A 285 8.53 24.18 -13.30
N ALA A 286 8.87 23.04 -12.70
CA ALA A 286 7.88 22.06 -12.23
C ALA A 286 6.93 22.67 -11.17
N LEU A 287 7.49 23.46 -10.23
CA LEU A 287 6.72 24.21 -9.23
C LEU A 287 5.93 25.39 -9.82
N ALA A 288 6.34 25.95 -10.95
CA ALA A 288 5.60 27.02 -11.63
C ALA A 288 4.50 26.49 -12.56
N THR A 289 4.52 25.20 -12.92
CA THR A 289 3.52 24.58 -13.82
C THR A 289 2.28 24.04 -13.13
N ILE A 290 2.27 24.01 -11.80
CA ILE A 290 1.02 24.16 -11.04
C ILE A 290 0.54 25.61 -11.17
N PRO A 291 -0.75 25.93 -10.96
CA PRO A 291 -1.21 27.32 -11.01
C PRO A 291 -0.54 28.19 -9.92
N PHE A 292 0.67 28.67 -10.23
CA PHE A 292 1.39 29.78 -9.63
C PHE A 292 1.62 30.82 -10.72
N GLU A 293 0.56 31.19 -11.43
CA GLU A 293 0.58 32.49 -12.08
C GLU A 293 0.51 33.55 -10.97
N GLU A 294 1.51 34.41 -10.99
CA GLU A 294 1.90 35.33 -9.93
C GLU A 294 0.72 36.05 -9.24
N LYS A 295 0.72 35.99 -7.90
CA LYS A 295 0.00 36.87 -6.97
C LYS A 295 -1.44 37.24 -7.37
N LYS A 296 -2.39 36.41 -6.91
CA LYS A 296 -3.54 36.97 -6.18
C LYS A 296 -3.55 36.41 -4.77
N ASN A 297 -3.38 37.33 -3.82
CA ASN A 297 -3.38 37.13 -2.39
C ASN A 297 -4.44 36.13 -1.93
N ALA A 298 -4.03 35.05 -1.28
CA ALA A 298 -4.68 34.55 -0.06
C ALA A 298 -3.75 33.59 0.68
N SER A 299 -3.68 33.80 1.99
CA SER A 299 -2.84 33.13 2.97
C SER A 299 -3.47 31.84 3.51
N THR A 300 -3.92 30.95 2.63
CA THR A 300 -4.67 29.76 3.04
C THR A 300 -4.07 28.50 2.40
N ASN A 301 -4.17 27.37 3.11
CA ASN A 301 -3.78 26.03 2.67
C ASN A 301 -4.65 25.54 1.49
N ASP A 302 -4.84 26.37 0.48
CA ASP A 302 -5.85 26.18 -0.55
C ASP A 302 -5.49 25.02 -1.47
N SER A 303 -6.52 24.29 -1.84
CA SER A 303 -6.45 23.13 -2.72
C SER A 303 -6.61 23.54 -4.18
N TYR A 304 -5.82 22.95 -5.09
CA TYR A 304 -5.83 23.30 -6.51
C TYR A 304 -6.48 22.22 -7.37
N ASN A 305 -7.22 22.65 -8.37
CA ASN A 305 -7.58 21.82 -9.51
C ASN A 305 -6.50 22.05 -10.58
N ILE A 306 -5.70 21.02 -10.92
CA ILE A 306 -4.67 21.17 -11.98
C ILE A 306 -5.30 21.22 -13.39
N PHE A 307 -6.63 21.22 -13.49
CA PHE A 307 -7.35 21.62 -14.70
C PHE A 307 -7.78 23.08 -14.61
N ASP A 308 -6.96 23.95 -15.20
CA ASP A 308 -7.50 25.07 -15.95
C ASP A 308 -7.36 24.68 -17.43
N PHE A 309 -8.49 24.53 -18.13
CA PHE A 309 -8.47 24.23 -19.55
C PHE A 309 -7.75 25.39 -20.23
N GLY A 310 -6.48 25.18 -20.58
CA GLY A 310 -5.69 26.17 -21.28
C GLY A 310 -6.52 26.77 -22.43
N GLN A 311 -6.42 28.08 -22.62
CA GLN A 311 -7.18 28.86 -23.60
C GLN A 311 -6.90 28.46 -25.06
N LYS A 312 -7.08 27.20 -25.45
CA LYS A 312 -7.66 26.94 -26.76
C LYS A 312 -9.10 27.41 -26.65
N LYS A 313 -9.29 28.70 -26.98
CA LYS A 313 -10.58 29.27 -27.34
C LYS A 313 -11.29 28.28 -28.29
N ASN A 314 -12.16 27.43 -27.77
CA ASN A 314 -13.44 27.29 -28.41
C ASN A 314 -14.07 28.67 -28.26
N SER A 315 -13.95 29.51 -29.29
CA SER A 315 -14.39 30.91 -29.30
C SER A 315 -15.91 31.08 -29.25
N VAL A 316 -16.62 30.11 -28.69
CA VAL A 316 -18.05 30.14 -28.39
C VAL A 316 -18.23 29.52 -27.01
N TRP A 317 -17.64 30.15 -26.00
CA TRP A 317 -18.05 29.97 -24.61
C TRP A 317 -19.31 30.81 -24.44
N ASP A 318 -20.46 30.21 -24.72
CA ASP A 318 -21.72 30.86 -24.43
C ASP A 318 -21.87 30.97 -22.91
N THR A 319 -21.67 32.18 -22.40
CA THR A 319 -21.86 32.54 -21.00
C THR A 319 -23.33 32.85 -20.69
N SER A 320 -24.25 32.61 -21.63
CA SER A 320 -25.66 32.82 -21.42
C SER A 320 -26.17 31.93 -20.28
N VAL A 321 -26.69 32.63 -19.29
CA VAL A 321 -27.46 32.07 -18.17
C VAL A 321 -28.75 31.53 -18.78
N ASP A 322 -29.14 30.31 -18.42
CA ASP A 322 -30.44 29.82 -18.85
C ASP A 322 -31.57 30.71 -18.29
N SER A 323 -32.78 30.55 -18.82
CA SER A 323 -33.96 31.33 -18.42
C SER A 323 -34.37 31.15 -16.94
N LYS A 324 -33.62 30.37 -16.16
CA LYS A 324 -33.82 30.11 -14.73
C LYS A 324 -32.69 30.66 -13.85
N GLY A 325 -31.72 31.37 -14.41
CA GLY A 325 -30.66 32.04 -13.63
C GLY A 325 -29.56 31.10 -13.12
N LEU A 326 -29.48 29.87 -13.64
CA LEU A 326 -28.39 28.95 -13.34
C LEU A 326 -27.20 29.26 -14.26
N LYS A 327 -26.03 29.54 -13.65
CA LYS A 327 -24.78 29.62 -14.41
C LYS A 327 -24.53 28.25 -15.04
N ASN A 328 -24.47 28.20 -16.38
CA ASN A 328 -23.93 27.06 -17.10
C ASN A 328 -22.46 26.88 -16.72
N VAL A 329 -22.20 26.00 -15.75
CA VAL A 329 -20.84 25.52 -15.43
C VAL A 329 -20.80 24.01 -15.65
N ASP A 330 -21.40 23.53 -16.74
CA ASP A 330 -21.67 22.10 -16.88
C ASP A 330 -20.91 21.47 -18.05
N TYR A 331 -19.91 20.67 -17.70
CA TYR A 331 -19.38 19.60 -18.55
C TYR A 331 -19.48 18.26 -17.84
N TYR A 332 -20.68 17.73 -17.56
CA TYR A 332 -20.79 16.35 -17.04
C TYR A 332 -22.00 15.61 -17.60
N GLU A 333 -21.81 14.33 -17.95
CA GLU A 333 -22.89 13.43 -18.33
C GLU A 333 -23.69 13.08 -17.08
N THR A 334 -24.69 13.87 -16.75
CA THR A 334 -25.82 13.41 -15.95
C THR A 334 -26.66 12.47 -16.81
N VAL A 335 -27.19 11.41 -16.22
CA VAL A 335 -28.12 10.47 -16.87
C VAL A 335 -29.09 11.22 -17.81
N GLY A 336 -28.92 11.07 -19.13
CA GLY A 336 -29.90 11.55 -20.13
C GLY A 336 -29.47 12.58 -21.17
N THR A 337 -28.21 13.04 -21.28
CA THR A 337 -27.87 14.12 -22.25
C THR A 337 -27.15 13.67 -23.52
N GLY A 338 -26.53 12.48 -23.55
CA GLY A 338 -25.99 11.86 -24.78
C GLY A 338 -24.92 12.68 -25.54
N LYS A 339 -24.42 13.78 -24.96
CA LYS A 339 -23.35 14.61 -25.50
C LYS A 339 -22.36 14.88 -24.35
N PHE A 340 -21.06 14.65 -24.62
CA PHE A 340 -19.86 14.94 -23.81
C PHE A 340 -19.20 13.78 -23.02
N ASN A 341 -17.88 13.93 -22.82
CA ASN A 341 -16.81 12.94 -22.56
C ASN A 341 -17.11 11.83 -21.54
N LYS A 342 -17.65 10.70 -22.02
CA LYS A 342 -17.76 9.45 -21.26
C LYS A 342 -16.41 9.07 -20.62
N GLY A 343 -16.38 8.97 -19.28
CA GLY A 343 -15.25 8.40 -18.52
C GLY A 343 -14.22 9.36 -17.93
N ARG A 344 -14.32 10.68 -18.12
CA ARG A 344 -13.41 11.65 -17.49
C ARG A 344 -13.99 12.16 -16.16
N THR A 345 -13.30 11.95 -15.04
CA THR A 345 -13.73 12.48 -13.72
C THR A 345 -12.64 13.23 -13.01
N LEU A 346 -13.04 14.19 -12.17
CA LEU A 346 -12.06 14.79 -11.30
C LEU A 346 -11.67 13.77 -10.22
N ASN A 347 -10.39 13.48 -10.09
CA ASN A 347 -9.85 12.71 -8.99
C ASN A 347 -9.32 13.64 -7.92
N LYS A 348 -9.09 13.12 -6.72
CA LYS A 348 -8.48 13.81 -5.60
C LYS A 348 -7.25 13.04 -5.16
N ALA A 349 -6.13 13.74 -5.10
CA ALA A 349 -4.92 13.25 -4.48
C ALA A 349 -5.20 12.95 -3.00
N THR A 350 -4.83 11.76 -2.58
CA THR A 350 -4.98 11.31 -1.20
C THR A 350 -3.67 11.51 -0.45
N THR A 351 -2.56 11.09 -1.06
CA THR A 351 -1.25 11.11 -0.41
C THR A 351 -0.10 11.07 -1.43
N VAL A 352 1.11 11.22 -0.90
CA VAL A 352 2.37 11.05 -1.62
C VAL A 352 3.23 10.09 -0.83
N VAL A 353 3.64 9.00 -1.46
CA VAL A 353 4.52 7.98 -0.90
C VAL A 353 5.62 7.66 -1.90
N GLY A 354 6.88 7.74 -1.44
CA GLY A 354 8.03 7.67 -2.33
C GLY A 354 7.92 8.72 -3.43
N ARG A 355 8.14 8.29 -4.68
CA ARG A 355 8.10 9.14 -5.88
C ARG A 355 6.73 9.19 -6.53
N HIS A 356 5.69 8.74 -5.84
CA HIS A 356 4.36 8.57 -6.40
C HIS A 356 3.34 9.44 -5.70
N ILE A 357 2.47 10.04 -6.51
CA ILE A 357 1.22 10.62 -6.04
C ILE A 357 0.11 9.58 -6.22
N PHE A 358 -0.72 9.44 -5.19
CA PHE A 358 -1.83 8.51 -5.13
C PHE A 358 -3.15 9.28 -5.14
N TRP A 359 -4.16 8.79 -5.86
CA TRP A 359 -5.45 9.47 -5.96
C TRP A 359 -6.64 8.52 -6.11
N LYS A 360 -7.83 9.08 -5.89
CA LYS A 360 -9.12 8.41 -6.06
C LYS A 360 -10.17 9.32 -6.69
N PRO A 361 -11.28 8.78 -7.21
CA PRO A 361 -12.39 9.59 -7.67
C PRO A 361 -12.88 10.58 -6.61
N TYR A 362 -13.05 11.85 -7.00
CA TYR A 362 -13.47 12.92 -6.09
C TYR A 362 -15.01 13.00 -6.05
N LYS A 363 -15.65 11.97 -5.50
CA LYS A 363 -17.11 11.76 -5.61
C LYS A 363 -17.95 12.96 -5.14
N GLU A 364 -17.49 13.61 -4.08
CA GLU A 364 -18.13 14.76 -3.44
C GLU A 364 -17.89 16.10 -4.17
N HIS A 365 -17.02 16.14 -5.18
CA HIS A 365 -16.81 17.37 -5.94
C HIS A 365 -18.07 17.71 -6.77
N PRO A 366 -18.53 18.97 -6.82
CA PRO A 366 -19.72 19.36 -7.58
C PRO A 366 -19.69 18.89 -9.03
N ASN A 367 -18.52 19.02 -9.67
CA ASN A 367 -18.24 18.54 -11.02
C ASN A 367 -18.40 17.02 -11.22
N ASN A 368 -18.38 16.22 -10.17
CA ASN A 368 -18.55 14.78 -10.28
C ASN A 368 -19.97 14.32 -9.89
N LYS A 369 -20.89 15.27 -9.66
CA LYS A 369 -22.27 14.96 -9.29
C LYS A 369 -22.98 14.25 -10.45
N GLY A 370 -23.65 13.14 -10.14
CA GLY A 370 -24.47 12.39 -11.10
C GLY A 370 -23.76 11.26 -11.85
N TYR A 371 -22.45 11.07 -11.64
CA TYR A 371 -21.73 9.93 -12.22
C TYR A 371 -22.13 8.58 -11.63
N TYR A 372 -22.23 7.58 -12.51
CA TYR A 372 -22.35 6.19 -12.10
C TYR A 372 -20.97 5.54 -11.95
N TRP A 373 -20.47 5.50 -10.71
CA TRP A 373 -19.10 5.11 -10.38
C TRP A 373 -18.76 3.64 -10.66
N LYS A 374 -19.76 2.76 -10.72
CA LYS A 374 -19.58 1.29 -10.83
C LYS A 374 -18.93 0.82 -12.15
N GLY A 375 -18.66 1.72 -13.10
CA GLY A 375 -18.11 1.40 -14.42
C GLY A 375 -16.96 2.28 -14.89
N MET A 376 -16.33 3.06 -14.01
CA MET A 376 -15.32 4.04 -14.45
C MET A 376 -13.95 3.48 -14.76
N MET A 377 -13.49 2.52 -13.96
CA MET A 377 -12.16 1.99 -14.18
C MET A 377 -12.17 1.01 -15.36
N ASN A 378 -13.27 0.27 -15.59
CA ASN A 378 -13.53 -0.70 -16.68
C ASN A 378 -12.26 -1.32 -17.28
N HIS A 379 -11.28 -1.60 -16.43
CA HIS A 379 -10.23 -2.53 -16.74
C HIS A 379 -10.96 -3.86 -16.84
N LYS A 380 -10.57 -4.73 -17.78
CA LYS A 380 -11.33 -5.96 -18.08
C LYS A 380 -11.23 -7.00 -16.94
N LEU A 381 -11.58 -6.62 -15.70
CA LEU A 381 -11.55 -7.39 -14.46
C LEU A 381 -12.61 -8.48 -14.44
#